data_AF-A0A1N7TCW9-F1
#
_entry.id   AF-A0A1N7TCW9-F1
#
_cell.length_a   1.000
_cell.length_b   1.000
_cell.length_c   1.000
_cell.angle_alpha   90.00
_cell.angle_beta   90.00
_cell.angle_gamma   90.00
#
_symmetry.space_group_name_H-M   'P 1'
#
loop_
_entity.id
_entity.type
_entity.pdbx_description
1 polymer ?
#
loop_
_entity_poly.entity_id
_entity_poly.type
_entity_poly.pdbx_seq_one_letter_code
_entity_poly.pdbx_strand_id
1 'polypeptide(L)'
;NNELSNKMYVMSAIYHTNKKTTFCCTEKELEGDIPVGRYGHSMNVVHSRGKKMYVIFGGRSYMPQGQRNTENWNSVVDCQPHVFLVDLEFGCSNSYALPQLQNGFAFHVSLARNDTVYIVGGHCLKSNSRPPALYKLKIDLPLGSPSLSCT
;
A
#
# COMPACT_ATOMS: atom_id res chain seq x y z
N ASN A 1 21.30 -6.86 -6.59
CA ASN A 1 20.74 -5.53 -6.29
C ASN A 1 19.50 -5.70 -5.44
N ASN A 2 19.57 -5.34 -4.16
CA ASN A 2 18.43 -5.49 -3.22
C ASN A 2 17.60 -4.20 -3.16
N GLU A 3 17.47 -3.48 -4.27
CA GLU A 3 16.75 -2.21 -4.32
C GLU A 3 15.25 -2.42 -4.15
N LEU A 4 14.56 -1.45 -3.55
CA LEU A 4 13.12 -1.47 -3.37
C LEU A 4 12.50 -0.50 -4.36
N SER A 5 11.74 -1.02 -5.32
CA SER A 5 10.99 -0.20 -6.27
C SER A 5 9.82 0.50 -5.58
N ASN A 6 9.58 1.76 -5.97
CA ASN A 6 8.35 2.49 -5.67
C ASN A 6 7.47 2.67 -6.93
N LYS A 7 7.80 1.97 -8.03
CA LYS A 7 7.05 2.06 -9.28
C LYS A 7 5.79 1.21 -9.22
N MET A 8 4.75 1.70 -9.88
CA MET A 8 3.48 1.01 -10.01
C MET A 8 3.39 0.35 -11.38
N TYR A 9 3.04 -0.93 -11.42
CA TYR A 9 2.90 -1.68 -12.66
C TYR A 9 1.47 -2.20 -12.80
N VAL A 10 0.87 -1.98 -13.97
CA VAL A 10 -0.41 -2.57 -14.35
C VAL A 10 -0.15 -3.75 -15.27
N MET A 11 -0.51 -4.94 -14.79
CA MET A 11 -0.43 -6.19 -15.55
C MET A 11 -1.80 -6.51 -16.13
N SER A 12 -1.87 -6.74 -17.44
CA SER A 12 -3.10 -7.14 -18.13
C SER A 12 -2.83 -8.26 -19.12
N ALA A 13 -3.82 -9.13 -19.36
CA ALA A 13 -3.76 -10.09 -20.45
C ALA A 13 -4.35 -9.45 -21.72
N ILE A 14 -3.58 -9.44 -22.81
CA ILE A 14 -3.96 -8.74 -24.06
C ILE A 14 -4.36 -9.69 -25.19
N TYR A 15 -3.93 -10.94 -25.12
CA TYR A 15 -4.22 -11.94 -26.16
C TYR A 15 -4.24 -13.35 -25.58
N HIS A 16 -5.20 -14.14 -26.05
CA HIS A 16 -5.35 -15.55 -25.67
C HIS A 16 -5.62 -16.39 -26.92
N THR A 17 -4.67 -17.26 -27.30
CA THR A 17 -4.91 -18.27 -28.35
C THR A 17 -4.28 -19.59 -28.01
N ASN A 18 -4.98 -20.69 -28.32
CA ASN A 18 -4.47 -22.05 -28.17
C ASN A 18 -3.78 -22.29 -26.80
N LYS A 19 -4.39 -21.81 -25.71
CA LYS A 19 -3.85 -21.85 -24.33
C LYS A 19 -2.58 -21.02 -24.06
N LYS A 20 -2.08 -20.27 -25.05
CA LYS A 20 -1.01 -19.28 -24.88
C LYS A 20 -1.63 -17.92 -24.54
N THR A 21 -1.15 -17.30 -23.46
CA THR A 21 -1.56 -15.96 -23.02
C THR A 21 -0.39 -15.00 -23.17
N THR A 22 -0.64 -13.85 -23.77
CA THR A 22 0.31 -12.73 -23.80
C THR A 22 -0.12 -11.67 -22.78
N PHE A 23 0.82 -11.22 -21.96
CA PHE A 23 0.61 -10.16 -20.98
C PHE A 23 1.23 -8.85 -21.46
N CYS A 24 0.62 -7.73 -21.07
CA CYS A 24 1.18 -6.40 -21.15
C CYS A 24 1.45 -5.91 -19.72
N CYS A 25 2.68 -5.44 -19.49
CA CYS A 25 3.07 -4.73 -18.28
C CYS A 25 3.25 -3.27 -18.63
N THR A 26 2.54 -2.37 -17.95
CA THR A 26 2.69 -0.93 -18.15
C THR A 26 3.09 -0.29 -16.83
N GLU A 27 4.21 0.43 -16.82
CA GLU A 27 4.56 1.31 -15.70
C GLU A 27 3.59 2.50 -15.68
N LYS A 28 2.99 2.75 -14.52
CA LYS A 28 2.16 3.92 -14.26
C LYS A 28 2.97 4.92 -13.45
N GLU A 29 3.14 6.10 -14.03
CA GLU A 29 3.68 7.24 -13.31
C GLU A 29 2.65 7.71 -12.26
N LEU A 30 3.16 8.03 -11.07
CA LEU A 30 2.38 8.53 -9.96
C LEU A 30 2.91 9.91 -9.57
N GLU A 31 1.99 10.81 -9.22
CA GLU A 31 2.28 12.13 -8.67
C GLU A 31 1.64 12.31 -7.29
N GLY A 32 2.12 13.29 -6.52
CA GLY A 32 1.66 13.57 -5.16
C GLY A 32 2.43 12.80 -4.09
N ASP A 33 1.72 12.29 -3.08
CA ASP A 33 2.31 11.59 -1.95
C ASP A 33 2.63 10.13 -2.31
N ILE A 34 3.75 9.90 -2.99
CA ILE A 34 4.14 8.56 -3.45
C ILE A 34 4.73 7.75 -2.29
N PRO A 35 4.25 6.52 -2.02
CA PRO A 35 4.87 5.68 -1.00
C PRO A 35 6.33 5.36 -1.37
N VAL A 36 7.24 5.49 -0.40
CA VAL A 36 8.63 5.04 -0.58
C VAL A 36 8.70 3.55 -0.97
N GLY A 37 9.79 3.18 -1.65
CA GLY A 37 10.07 1.80 -2.02
C GLY A 37 10.03 0.88 -0.79
N ARG A 38 9.13 -0.10 -0.82
CA ARG A 38 8.80 -0.92 0.34
C ARG A 38 8.35 -2.32 -0.03
N TYR A 39 8.50 -3.26 0.91
CA TYR A 39 8.07 -4.65 0.75
C TYR A 39 7.27 -5.12 1.98
N GLY A 40 6.56 -6.24 1.86
CA GLY A 40 5.69 -6.73 2.94
C GLY A 40 4.51 -5.82 3.28
N HIS A 41 4.19 -4.88 2.38
CA HIS A 41 2.97 -4.07 2.43
C HIS A 41 1.84 -4.81 1.73
N SER A 42 0.62 -4.27 1.81
CA SER A 42 -0.50 -4.77 1.04
C SER A 42 -1.12 -3.70 0.15
N MET A 43 -1.70 -4.12 -0.97
CA MET A 43 -2.48 -3.28 -1.87
C MET A 43 -3.86 -3.89 -2.09
N ASN A 44 -4.90 -3.07 -2.02
CA ASN A 44 -6.29 -3.46 -2.25
C ASN A 44 -6.97 -2.51 -3.22
N VAL A 45 -8.08 -2.96 -3.81
CA VAL A 45 -8.97 -2.11 -4.61
C VAL A 45 -10.29 -1.98 -3.89
N VAL A 46 -10.75 -0.75 -3.72
CA VAL A 46 -12.08 -0.45 -3.16
C VAL A 46 -12.95 0.24 -4.20
N HIS A 47 -14.26 0.05 -4.06
CA HIS A 47 -15.28 0.66 -4.89
C HIS A 47 -16.27 1.40 -3.98
N SER A 48 -16.43 2.71 -4.21
CA SER A 48 -17.37 3.56 -3.47
C SER A 48 -18.04 4.53 -4.43
N ARG A 49 -19.38 4.59 -4.40
CA ARG A 49 -20.20 5.50 -5.23
C ARG A 49 -19.84 5.46 -6.74
N GLY A 50 -19.54 4.26 -7.26
CA GLY A 50 -19.15 4.05 -8.65
C GLY A 50 -17.69 4.40 -8.99
N LYS A 51 -16.93 4.95 -8.03
CA LYS A 51 -15.50 5.24 -8.18
C LYS A 51 -14.67 4.07 -7.67
N LYS A 52 -13.52 3.84 -8.32
CA LYS A 52 -12.53 2.82 -7.95
C LYS A 52 -11.29 3.52 -7.39
N MET A 53 -10.75 3.02 -6.29
CA MET A 53 -9.53 3.56 -5.67
C MET A 53 -8.63 2.43 -5.19
N TYR A 54 -7.32 2.61 -5.31
CA TYR A 54 -6.34 1.65 -4.82
C TYR A 54 -5.84 2.09 -3.45
N VAL A 55 -5.75 1.15 -2.51
CA VAL A 55 -5.38 1.40 -1.12
C VAL A 55 -4.08 0.67 -0.82
N ILE A 56 -3.02 1.40 -0.50
CA ILE A 56 -1.72 0.83 -0.07
C ILE A 56 -1.52 1.11 1.41
N PHE A 57 -1.12 0.08 2.16
CA PHE A 57 -0.86 0.22 3.59
C PHE A 57 0.28 -0.69 4.09
N GLY A 58 1.04 -0.17 5.05
CA GLY A 58 2.08 -0.87 5.80
C GLY A 58 3.38 -1.12 5.02
N GLY A 59 4.09 -2.15 5.46
CA GLY A 59 5.35 -2.61 4.87
C GLY A 59 6.60 -2.10 5.54
N ARG A 60 7.74 -2.48 4.97
CA ARG A 60 9.08 -2.13 5.41
C ARG A 60 9.88 -1.51 4.29
N SER A 61 10.76 -0.60 4.68
CA SER A 61 11.77 -0.01 3.80
C SER A 61 13.14 -0.14 4.46
N TYR A 62 14.20 0.15 3.72
CA TYR A 62 15.48 0.41 4.34
C TYR A 62 15.41 1.62 5.27
N MET A 63 16.42 1.74 6.14
CA MET A 63 16.61 2.94 6.95
C MET A 63 16.60 4.21 6.07
N PRO A 64 15.98 5.30 6.54
CA PRO A 64 15.94 6.57 5.80
C PRO A 64 17.33 7.11 5.48
N GLN A 65 17.39 7.94 4.42
CA GLN A 65 18.60 8.69 4.09
C GLN A 65 19.01 9.56 5.28
N GLY A 66 20.30 9.55 5.62
CA GLY A 66 20.85 10.22 6.81
C GLY A 66 20.97 9.32 8.05
N GLN A 67 20.25 8.20 8.10
CA GLN A 67 20.41 7.17 9.16
C GLN A 67 21.06 5.88 8.63
N ARG A 68 21.10 5.70 7.32
CA ARG A 68 21.70 4.55 6.64
C ARG A 68 23.18 4.79 6.34
N ASN A 69 24.04 3.87 6.77
CA ASN A 69 25.48 3.81 6.53
C ASN A 69 25.88 2.39 6.07
N THR A 70 27.18 2.14 5.90
CA THR A 70 27.68 0.85 5.42
C THR A 70 27.49 -0.30 6.42
N GLU A 71 27.46 -0.01 7.72
CA GLU A 71 27.30 -1.00 8.79
C GLU A 71 25.86 -1.47 8.93
N ASN A 72 24.89 -0.57 8.71
CA ASN A 72 23.46 -0.87 8.76
C ASN A 72 22.81 -0.90 7.36
N TRP A 73 23.60 -1.13 6.32
CA TRP A 73 23.15 -0.98 4.93
C TRP A 73 21.91 -1.80 4.60
N ASN A 74 21.78 -3.00 5.17
CA ASN A 74 20.64 -3.89 4.94
C ASN A 74 19.59 -3.84 6.06
N SER A 75 19.73 -2.94 7.03
CA SER A 75 18.77 -2.77 8.11
C SER A 75 17.48 -2.13 7.59
N VAL A 76 16.36 -2.64 8.08
CA VAL A 76 15.01 -2.23 7.67
C VAL A 76 14.25 -1.66 8.84
N VAL A 77 13.26 -0.82 8.54
CA VAL A 77 12.31 -0.25 9.49
C VAL A 77 10.90 -0.47 8.96
N ASP A 78 9.91 -0.56 9.86
CA ASP A 78 8.52 -0.48 9.41
C ASP A 78 8.25 0.94 8.89
N CYS A 79 7.54 1.03 7.77
CA CYS A 79 7.14 2.31 7.22
C CYS A 79 6.15 3.02 8.16
N GLN A 80 6.07 4.35 8.05
CA GLN A 80 5.06 5.13 8.75
C GLN A 80 3.65 4.60 8.43
N PRO A 81 2.73 4.53 9.40
CA PRO A 81 1.41 3.90 9.27
C PRO A 81 0.39 4.77 8.51
N HIS A 82 0.83 5.39 7.40
CA HIS A 82 -0.04 6.12 6.49
C HIS A 82 -0.80 5.16 5.58
N VAL A 83 -2.05 5.50 5.30
CA VAL A 83 -2.85 4.91 4.23
C VAL A 83 -2.65 5.75 2.98
N PHE A 84 -2.27 5.12 1.88
CA PHE A 84 -2.16 5.79 0.58
C PHE A 84 -3.37 5.45 -0.28
N LEU A 85 -4.06 6.47 -0.78
CA LEU A 85 -5.08 6.33 -1.81
C LEU A 85 -4.47 6.68 -3.16
N VAL A 86 -4.51 5.75 -4.10
CA VAL A 86 -3.94 5.88 -5.45
C VAL A 86 -5.04 5.77 -6.49
N ASP A 87 -5.20 6.83 -7.26
CA ASP A 87 -6.06 6.89 -8.43
C ASP A 87 -5.22 6.57 -9.68
N LEU A 88 -5.43 5.41 -10.29
CA LEU A 88 -4.70 5.01 -11.50
C LEU A 88 -5.25 5.60 -12.80
N GLU A 89 -6.43 6.20 -12.78
CA GLU A 89 -6.98 6.90 -13.94
C GLU A 89 -6.19 8.19 -14.18
N PHE A 90 -5.93 8.94 -13.11
CA PHE A 90 -5.19 10.20 -13.16
C PHE A 90 -3.73 10.09 -12.73
N GLY A 91 -3.31 8.96 -12.16
CA GLY A 91 -1.96 8.77 -11.65
C GLY A 91 -1.66 9.55 -10.37
N CYS A 92 -2.67 9.82 -9.53
CA CYS A 92 -2.50 10.64 -8.33
C CYS A 92 -2.44 9.77 -7.07
N SER A 93 -1.55 10.10 -6.14
CA SER A 93 -1.42 9.47 -4.83
C SER A 93 -1.57 10.50 -3.71
N ASN A 94 -2.35 10.17 -2.68
CA ASN A 94 -2.51 10.99 -1.48
C ASN A 94 -2.33 10.14 -0.24
N SER A 95 -1.65 10.68 0.78
CA SER A 95 -1.39 9.99 2.04
C SER A 95 -2.32 10.48 3.17
N TYR A 96 -2.73 9.57 4.04
CA TYR A 96 -3.64 9.86 5.15
C TYR A 96 -3.10 9.23 6.44
N ALA A 97 -2.90 10.06 7.46
CA ALA A 97 -2.61 9.61 8.81
C ALA A 97 -3.92 9.40 9.56
N LEU A 98 -4.09 8.22 10.17
CA LEU A 98 -5.29 7.88 10.94
C LEU A 98 -4.89 7.64 12.40
N PRO A 99 -5.57 8.26 13.39
CA PRO A 99 -5.15 8.21 14.79
C PRO A 99 -5.17 6.80 15.39
N GLN A 100 -5.99 5.89 14.83
CA GLN A 100 -6.06 4.49 15.24
C GLN A 100 -4.83 3.68 14.81
N LEU A 101 -4.09 4.14 13.79
CA LEU A 101 -2.93 3.45 13.24
C LEU A 101 -1.66 4.11 13.76
N GLN A 102 -1.26 3.77 14.98
CA GLN A 102 -0.15 4.44 15.67
C GLN A 102 1.23 3.90 15.31
N ASN A 103 1.34 2.60 15.01
CA ASN A 103 2.62 1.95 14.74
C ASN A 103 2.61 1.35 13.33
N GLY A 104 3.77 1.43 12.67
CA GLY A 104 4.03 0.69 11.44
C GLY A 104 4.07 -0.82 11.70
N PHE A 105 3.61 -1.59 10.72
CA PHE A 105 3.75 -3.04 10.68
C PHE A 105 3.74 -3.55 9.24
N ALA A 106 4.19 -4.78 9.07
CA ALA A 106 4.30 -5.46 7.79
C ALA A 106 3.83 -6.90 7.87
N PHE A 107 3.68 -7.54 6.71
CA PHE A 107 3.25 -8.94 6.57
C PHE A 107 1.89 -9.23 7.21
N HIS A 108 1.01 -8.25 7.22
CA HIS A 108 -0.40 -8.43 7.55
C HIS A 108 -1.17 -9.00 6.35
N VAL A 109 -2.32 -9.58 6.64
CA VAL A 109 -3.31 -9.94 5.62
C VAL A 109 -4.25 -8.75 5.45
N SER A 110 -4.70 -8.49 4.22
CA SER A 110 -5.76 -7.54 3.98
C SER A 110 -6.80 -8.07 3.01
N LEU A 111 -8.06 -7.70 3.26
CA LEU A 111 -9.22 -8.13 2.51
C LEU A 111 -10.08 -6.92 2.16
N ALA A 112 -10.28 -6.68 0.87
CA ALA A 112 -11.21 -5.66 0.39
C ALA A 112 -12.62 -6.22 0.21
N ARG A 113 -13.62 -5.45 0.64
CA ARG A 113 -15.03 -5.66 0.33
C ARG A 113 -15.71 -4.32 0.11
N ASN A 114 -16.14 -4.05 -1.13
CA ASN A 114 -16.74 -2.79 -1.53
C ASN A 114 -15.84 -1.59 -1.19
N ASP A 115 -16.28 -0.73 -0.28
CA ASP A 115 -15.63 0.50 0.18
C ASP A 115 -14.75 0.29 1.43
N THR A 116 -14.56 -0.95 1.86
CA THR A 116 -13.92 -1.29 3.13
C THR A 116 -12.75 -2.24 2.92
N VAL A 117 -11.63 -2.00 3.61
CA VAL A 117 -10.48 -2.89 3.73
C VAL A 117 -10.36 -3.37 5.17
N TYR A 118 -10.34 -4.68 5.37
CA TYR A 118 -10.02 -5.30 6.65
C TYR A 118 -8.53 -5.63 6.68
N ILE A 119 -7.82 -5.24 7.72
CA ILE A 119 -6.39 -5.51 7.93
C ILE A 119 -6.26 -6.39 9.16
N VAL A 120 -5.61 -7.55 9.01
CA VAL A 120 -5.56 -8.61 10.02
C VAL A 120 -4.13 -9.00 10.33
N GLY A 121 -3.78 -8.99 11.61
CA GLY A 121 -2.48 -9.40 12.13
C GLY A 121 -1.34 -8.48 11.67
N GLY A 122 -0.25 -9.10 11.22
CA GLY A 122 1.00 -8.41 10.89
C GLY A 122 2.02 -8.47 12.01
N HIS A 123 3.20 -7.94 11.72
CA HIS A 123 4.33 -7.92 12.62
C HIS A 123 4.90 -6.51 12.72
N CYS A 124 4.99 -6.01 13.96
CA CYS A 124 5.63 -4.74 14.28
C CYS A 124 7.08 -5.00 14.67
N LEU A 125 8.01 -4.47 13.86
CA LEU A 125 9.45 -4.57 14.07
C LEU A 125 9.90 -3.82 15.32
N LYS A 126 9.33 -2.62 15.58
CA LYS A 126 9.72 -1.77 16.71
C LYS A 126 9.54 -2.47 18.06
N SER A 127 8.43 -3.19 18.22
CA SER A 127 8.12 -3.97 19.44
C SER A 127 8.48 -5.45 19.31
N ASN A 128 8.95 -5.88 18.14
CA ASN A 128 9.21 -7.28 17.79
C ASN A 128 8.05 -8.22 18.17
N SER A 129 6.81 -7.82 17.83
CA SER A 129 5.60 -8.51 18.25
C SER A 129 4.60 -8.69 17.11
N ARG A 130 3.70 -9.66 17.26
CA ARG A 130 2.57 -9.91 16.36
C ARG A 130 1.26 -9.62 17.10
N PRO A 131 0.83 -8.35 17.17
CA PRO A 131 -0.40 -8.01 17.86
C PRO A 131 -1.59 -8.71 17.18
N PRO A 132 -2.64 -9.10 17.93
CA PRO A 132 -3.89 -9.61 17.37
C PRO A 132 -4.73 -8.47 16.76
N ALA A 133 -4.11 -7.68 15.89
CA ALA A 133 -4.69 -6.48 15.31
C ALA A 133 -5.75 -6.84 14.27
N LEU A 134 -6.92 -6.22 14.38
CA LEU A 134 -7.96 -6.23 13.37
C LEU A 134 -8.39 -4.77 13.18
N TYR A 135 -8.07 -4.21 12.02
CA TYR A 135 -8.53 -2.87 11.65
C TYR A 135 -9.54 -2.98 10.52
N LYS A 136 -10.59 -2.18 10.61
CA LYS A 136 -11.54 -1.97 9.53
C LYS A 136 -11.39 -0.54 9.02
N LEU A 137 -10.79 -0.42 7.84
CA LEU A 137 -10.60 0.83 7.14
C LEU A 137 -11.75 1.04 6.15
N LYS A 138 -12.58 2.05 6.36
CA LYS A 138 -13.66 2.43 5.44
C LYS A 138 -13.26 3.68 4.65
N ILE A 139 -13.46 3.64 3.33
CA ILE A 139 -13.09 4.70 2.38
C ILE A 139 -14.33 5.15 1.61
N ASP A 140 -14.81 6.37 1.87
CA ASP A 140 -15.88 7.00 1.09
C ASP A 140 -15.29 7.97 0.05
N LEU A 141 -15.83 7.95 -1.17
CA LEU A 141 -15.35 8.72 -2.32
C LEU A 141 -16.45 9.64 -2.85
N PRO A 142 -16.80 10.72 -2.14
CA PRO A 142 -17.75 11.72 -2.63
C PRO A 142 -17.19 12.48 -3.85
N LEU A 143 -17.93 13.47 -4.36
CA LEU A 143 -17.43 14.33 -5.45
C LEU A 143 -16.23 15.19 -5.03
N GLY A 144 -16.11 15.52 -3.74
CA GLY A 144 -14.97 16.23 -3.16
C GLY A 144 -13.88 15.29 -2.65
N SER A 145 -13.24 15.68 -1.55
CA SER A 145 -12.14 14.93 -0.94
C SER A 145 -12.59 13.56 -0.40
N PRO A 146 -11.74 12.51 -0.52
CA PRO A 146 -11.98 11.23 0.13
C PRO A 146 -12.15 11.36 1.64
N SER A 147 -13.00 10.51 2.22
CA SER A 147 -13.14 10.38 3.67
C SER A 147 -12.71 8.98 4.11
N LEU A 148 -11.83 8.91 5.10
CA LEU A 148 -11.32 7.66 5.64
C LEU A 148 -11.67 7.56 7.13
N SER A 149 -12.09 6.38 7.55
CA SER A 149 -12.28 6.06 8.97
C SER A 149 -11.72 4.68 9.29
N CYS A 150 -11.14 4.53 10.48
CA CYS A 150 -10.57 3.28 10.95
C CYS A 150 -11.19 2.93 12.32
N THR A 151 -11.58 1.68 12.49
CA THR A 151 -12.11 1.11 13.74
C THR A 151 -11.45 -0.22 14.03
#